data_AF-A0A7K7TKP3-F1
#
_entry.id   AF-A0A7K7TKP3-F1
#
_cell.length_a   1.000
_cell.length_b   1.000
_cell.length_c   1.000
_cell.angle_alpha   90.00
_cell.angle_beta   90.00
_cell.angle_gamma   90.00
#
_symmetry.space_group_name_H-M   'P 1'
#
loop_
_entity.id
_entity.type
_entity.pdbx_description
1 polymer ?
#
loop_
_entity_poly.entity_id
_entity_poly.type
_entity_poly.pdbx_seq_one_letter_code
_entity_poly.pdbx_strand_id
1 'polypeptide(L)'
;YALSNKPEYKPFDPEVTAVHPYQDQAFQPVYFIAENFEDAKAKLQNYTMRIKKPFSLHYDPFTNSIEIMNTPQKVKKALCQMKEELKNLCLALENLS
;
A
#
# COMPACT_ATOMS: atom_id res chain seq x y z
N TYR A 1 -24.53 6.49 11.54
CA TYR A 1 -25.00 5.20 10.99
C TYR A 1 -23.91 4.13 11.07
N ALA A 2 -22.72 4.37 10.54
CA ALA A 2 -21.61 3.40 10.48
C ALA A 2 -21.17 2.79 11.83
N LEU A 3 -21.50 3.39 12.97
CA LEU A 3 -21.18 2.86 14.32
C LEU A 3 -22.44 2.51 15.13
N SER A 4 -23.61 2.42 14.48
CA SER A 4 -24.91 2.32 15.16
C SER A 4 -25.46 0.89 15.27
N ASN A 5 -24.63 -0.13 15.00
CA ASN A 5 -25.02 -1.56 14.92
C ASN A 5 -26.13 -1.91 13.91
N LYS A 6 -26.54 -0.93 13.08
CA LYS A 6 -27.47 -1.11 11.96
C LYS A 6 -26.84 -1.75 10.71
N PRO A 7 -25.63 -1.37 10.26
CA PRO A 7 -25.01 -2.01 9.11
C PRO A 7 -24.34 -3.34 9.47
N GLU A 8 -24.06 -4.13 8.44
CA GLU A 8 -23.18 -5.28 8.52
C GLU A 8 -21.71 -4.84 8.52
N TYR A 9 -20.88 -5.50 9.33
CA TYR A 9 -19.43 -5.27 9.38
C TYR A 9 -18.70 -6.52 8.87
N LYS A 10 -17.80 -6.35 7.92
CA LYS A 10 -16.96 -7.42 7.38
C LYS A 10 -15.48 -7.12 7.59
N PRO A 11 -14.62 -8.13 7.77
CA PRO A 11 -13.18 -7.90 7.73
C PRO A 11 -12.76 -7.33 6.37
N PHE A 12 -11.80 -6.40 6.37
CA PHE A 12 -11.20 -5.91 5.14
C PHE A 12 -10.43 -7.04 4.44
N ASP A 13 -10.95 -7.43 3.27
CA ASP A 13 -10.32 -8.32 2.30
C ASP A 13 -10.40 -7.63 0.92
N PRO A 14 -9.27 -7.23 0.31
CA PRO A 14 -9.27 -6.56 -0.98
C PRO A 14 -9.98 -7.33 -2.11
N GLU A 15 -9.94 -8.67 -2.13
CA GLU A 15 -10.60 -9.46 -3.17
C GLU A 15 -12.13 -9.37 -3.08
N VAL A 16 -12.65 -9.41 -1.86
CA VAL A 16 -14.09 -9.26 -1.60
C VAL A 16 -14.53 -7.82 -1.73
N THR A 17 -13.74 -6.89 -1.19
CA THR A 17 -14.08 -5.46 -1.13
C THR A 17 -14.11 -4.84 -2.52
N ALA A 18 -13.16 -5.19 -3.39
CA ALA A 18 -13.03 -4.60 -4.73
C ALA A 18 -14.22 -4.88 -5.65
N VAL A 19 -14.95 -5.97 -5.40
CA VAL A 19 -16.12 -6.39 -6.20
C VAL A 19 -17.44 -6.25 -5.44
N HIS A 20 -17.43 -5.67 -4.22
CA HIS A 20 -18.63 -5.50 -3.43
C HIS A 20 -19.53 -4.41 -4.05
N PRO A 21 -20.79 -4.72 -4.40
CA PRO A 21 -21.70 -3.73 -4.98
C PRO A 21 -22.05 -2.65 -3.96
N TYR A 22 -22.21 -1.41 -4.43
CA TYR A 22 -22.57 -0.27 -3.59
C TYR A 22 -23.52 0.68 -4.35
N GLN A 23 -24.15 1.59 -3.60
CA GLN A 23 -24.99 2.68 -4.11
C GLN A 23 -24.64 3.98 -3.37
N ASP A 24 -24.98 5.15 -3.92
CA ASP A 24 -24.56 6.46 -3.41
C ASP A 24 -25.72 7.34 -2.89
N GLN A 25 -26.96 6.87 -2.98
CA GLN A 25 -28.18 7.58 -2.56
C GLN A 25 -28.43 7.54 -1.04
N ALA A 26 -28.07 6.45 -0.38
CA ALA A 26 -28.30 6.20 1.05
C ALA A 26 -27.03 5.74 1.77
N PHE A 27 -27.12 5.58 3.10
CA PHE A 27 -26.02 5.00 3.88
C PHE A 27 -25.66 3.58 3.43
N GLN A 28 -24.38 3.24 3.51
CA GLN A 28 -23.90 1.93 3.09
C GLN A 28 -24.41 0.82 4.04
N PRO A 29 -24.97 -0.28 3.52
CA PRO A 29 -25.43 -1.39 4.35
C PRO A 29 -24.27 -2.24 4.90
N VAL A 30 -23.09 -2.15 4.29
CA VAL A 30 -21.88 -2.92 4.66
C VAL A 30 -20.70 -1.97 4.83
N TYR A 31 -19.91 -2.19 5.89
CA TYR A 31 -18.62 -1.52 6.11
C TYR A 31 -17.51 -2.56 6.31
N PHE A 32 -16.34 -2.30 5.71
CA PHE A 32 -15.16 -3.17 5.86
C PHE A 32 -14.21 -2.63 6.93
N ILE A 33 -13.84 -3.50 7.87
CA ILE A 33 -13.05 -3.16 9.04
C ILE A 33 -11.63 -3.72 8.87
N ALA A 34 -10.67 -2.80 8.84
CA ALA A 34 -9.26 -3.15 8.97
C ALA A 34 -8.88 -3.26 10.45
N GLU A 35 -8.00 -4.20 10.79
CA GLU A 35 -7.48 -4.35 12.16
C GLU A 35 -6.60 -3.14 12.54
N ASN A 36 -5.75 -2.72 11.62
CA ASN A 36 -4.90 -1.52 11.69
C ASN A 36 -4.41 -1.14 10.27
N PHE A 37 -3.68 -0.03 10.15
CA PHE A 37 -3.21 0.46 8.86
C PHE A 37 -2.13 -0.43 8.25
N GLU A 38 -1.27 -1.04 9.07
CA GLU A 38 -0.20 -1.94 8.64
C GLU A 38 -0.77 -3.21 7.99
N ASP A 39 -1.79 -3.83 8.61
CA ASP A 39 -2.52 -4.99 8.08
C ASP A 39 -3.24 -4.62 6.76
N ALA A 40 -3.96 -3.49 6.74
CA ALA A 40 -4.65 -3.04 5.54
C ALA A 40 -3.67 -2.80 4.38
N LYS A 41 -2.52 -2.17 4.66
CA LYS A 41 -1.46 -1.93 3.69
C LYS A 41 -0.88 -3.24 3.16
N ALA A 42 -0.58 -4.21 4.04
CA ALA A 42 -0.05 -5.51 3.64
C ALA A 42 -1.04 -6.29 2.77
N LYS A 43 -2.32 -6.33 3.15
CA LYS A 43 -3.40 -6.95 2.35
C LYS A 43 -3.52 -6.30 0.97
N LEU A 44 -3.52 -4.97 0.92
CA LEU A 44 -3.59 -4.23 -0.34
C LEU A 44 -2.36 -4.47 -1.23
N GLN A 45 -1.15 -4.50 -0.64
CA GLN A 45 0.08 -4.82 -1.37
C GLN A 45 -0.02 -6.20 -2.02
N ASN A 46 -0.41 -7.23 -1.25
CA ASN A 46 -0.59 -8.60 -1.75
C ASN A 46 -1.63 -8.67 -2.87
N TYR A 47 -2.74 -7.94 -2.74
CA TYR A 47 -3.75 -7.83 -3.79
C TYR A 47 -3.19 -7.20 -5.07
N THR A 48 -2.46 -6.09 -4.95
CA THR A 48 -1.91 -5.37 -6.11
C THR A 48 -0.83 -6.16 -6.85
N MET A 49 -0.15 -7.11 -6.20
CA MET A 49 0.80 -8.02 -6.85
C MET A 49 0.14 -9.00 -7.83
N ARG A 50 -1.15 -9.31 -7.63
CA ARG A 50 -1.92 -10.19 -8.53
C ARG A 50 -2.49 -9.48 -9.75
N ILE A 51 -2.49 -8.14 -9.74
CA ILE A 51 -2.94 -7.33 -10.87
C ILE A 51 -1.97 -7.53 -12.03
N LYS A 52 -2.47 -8.03 -13.17
CA LYS A 52 -1.66 -8.23 -14.38
C LYS A 52 -1.23 -6.88 -14.95
N LYS A 53 0.03 -6.51 -14.69
CA LYS A 53 0.70 -5.35 -15.28
C LYS A 53 2.10 -5.73 -15.77
N PRO A 54 2.54 -5.26 -16.95
CA PRO A 54 3.83 -5.64 -17.52
C PRO A 54 5.04 -4.90 -16.89
N PHE A 55 4.81 -4.09 -15.86
CA PHE A 55 5.84 -3.29 -15.20
C PHE A 55 5.51 -3.07 -13.72
N SER A 56 6.55 -2.77 -12.94
CA SER A 56 6.42 -2.25 -11.58
C SER A 56 6.52 -0.73 -11.58
N LEU A 57 5.91 -0.08 -10.59
CA LEU A 57 5.97 1.36 -10.41
C LEU A 57 6.76 1.66 -9.13
N HIS A 58 7.50 2.76 -9.12
CA HIS A 58 8.18 3.29 -7.97
C HIS A 58 7.85 4.77 -7.84
N TYR A 59 7.49 5.22 -6.63
CA TYR A 59 7.22 6.61 -6.36
C TYR A 59 8.52 7.32 -5.97
N ASP A 60 8.86 8.41 -6.64
CA ASP A 60 9.97 9.29 -6.28
C ASP A 60 9.43 10.49 -5.46
N PRO A 61 9.69 10.53 -4.14
CA PRO A 61 9.19 11.59 -3.28
C PRO A 61 9.91 12.94 -3.49
N PHE A 62 11.10 12.96 -4.10
CA PHE A 62 11.84 14.20 -4.32
C PHE A 62 11.30 14.98 -5.51
N THR A 63 10.82 14.27 -6.52
CA THR A 63 10.25 14.86 -7.74
C THR A 63 8.74 14.80 -7.80
N ASN A 64 8.09 14.18 -6.81
CA ASN A 64 6.65 13.88 -6.78
C ASN A 64 6.20 13.16 -8.07
N SER A 65 6.99 12.19 -8.54
CA SER A 65 6.76 11.51 -9.82
C SER A 65 6.68 9.99 -9.68
N ILE A 66 6.15 9.33 -10.71
CA ILE A 66 6.06 7.87 -10.79
C ILE A 66 7.09 7.36 -11.82
N GLU A 67 8.08 6.63 -11.35
CA GLU A 67 9.04 5.93 -12.20
C GLU A 67 8.52 4.53 -12.57
N ILE A 68 8.54 4.22 -13.87
CA ILE A 68 8.25 2.87 -14.36
C ILE A 68 9.53 2.03 -14.24
N MET A 69 9.49 0.97 -13.44
CA MET A 69 10.57 0.04 -13.17
C MET A 69 10.58 -1.09 -14.19
N ASN A 70 10.89 -0.75 -15.44
CA ASN A 70 10.87 -1.67 -16.59
C ASN A 70 12.26 -2.01 -17.15
N THR A 71 13.34 -1.49 -16.56
CA THR A 71 14.71 -1.79 -16.99
C THR A 71 15.61 -2.14 -15.79
N PRO A 72 16.60 -3.03 -15.95
CA PRO A 72 17.55 -3.38 -14.90
C PRO A 72 18.31 -2.17 -14.33
N GLN A 73 18.59 -1.16 -15.17
CA GLN A 73 19.31 0.05 -14.76
C GLN A 73 18.50 0.88 -13.77
N LYS A 74 17.18 1.03 -13.98
CA LYS A 74 16.29 1.74 -13.05
C LYS A 74 16.19 1.02 -11.72
N VAL A 75 16.04 -0.31 -11.75
CA VAL A 75 16.04 -1.15 -10.54
C VAL A 75 17.35 -1.00 -9.78
N LYS A 76 18.49 -1.06 -10.48
CA LYS A 76 19.81 -0.86 -9.86
C LYS A 76 19.96 0.53 -9.23
N LYS A 77 19.48 1.59 -9.89
CA LYS A 77 19.48 2.96 -9.34
C LYS A 77 18.72 3.04 -8.02
N ALA A 78 17.50 2.51 -7.96
CA ALA A 78 16.68 2.48 -6.75
C ALA A 78 17.35 1.67 -5.61
N LEU A 79 17.93 0.50 -5.94
CA LEU A 79 18.67 -0.31 -4.96
C LEU A 79 19.91 0.42 -4.42
N CYS A 80 20.63 1.15 -5.27
CA CYS A 80 21.77 1.97 -4.84
C CYS A 80 21.33 3.08 -3.88
N GLN A 81 20.21 3.74 -4.14
CA GLN A 81 19.66 4.77 -3.24
C GLN A 81 19.29 4.17 -1.87
N MET A 82 18.55 3.05 -1.85
CA MET A 82 18.21 2.35 -0.60
C MET A 82 19.46 1.91 0.18
N LYS A 83 20.53 1.51 -0.51
CA LYS A 83 21.80 1.15 0.14
C LYS A 83 22.46 2.34 0.84
N GLU A 84 22.46 3.52 0.22
CA GLU A 84 23.01 4.72 0.87
C GLU A 84 22.15 5.16 2.06
N GLU A 85 20.82 5.08 1.95
CA GLU A 85 19.92 5.33 3.08
C GLU A 85 20.20 4.37 4.25
N LEU A 86 20.36 3.08 3.98
CA LEU A 86 20.68 2.09 5.01
C LEU A 86 22.02 2.39 5.70
N LYS A 87 23.05 2.77 4.94
CA LYS A 87 24.35 3.18 5.53
C LYS A 87 24.20 4.38 6.46
N ASN A 88 23.43 5.40 6.05
CA ASN A 88 23.19 6.57 6.89
C ASN A 88 22.50 6.21 8.20
N LEU A 89 21.53 5.28 8.16
CA LEU A 89 20.86 4.77 9.35
C LEU A 89 21.81 3.96 10.25
N CYS A 90 22.70 3.14 9.68
CA CYS A 90 23.71 2.41 10.45
C CYS A 90 24.67 3.37 11.18
N LEU A 91 25.18 4.40 10.50
CA LEU A 91 26.03 5.42 11.11
C LEU A 91 25.31 6.18 12.23
N ALA A 92 24.03 6.51 12.03
CA ALA A 92 23.22 7.15 13.07
C ALA A 92 23.06 6.24 14.31
N LEU A 93 22.86 4.94 14.11
CA LEU A 93 22.76 3.96 15.20
C LEU A 93 24.07 3.83 16.00
N GLU A 94 25.22 3.78 15.31
CA GLU A 94 26.55 3.75 15.94
C GLU A 94 26.79 4.99 16.81
N ASN A 95 26.34 6.17 16.39
CA ASN A 95 26.46 7.41 17.17
C ASN A 95 25.53 7.50 18.38
N LEU A 96 24.45 6.69 18.40
CA LEU A 96 23.51 6.61 19.52
C LEU A 96 23.91 5.54 20.54
N SER A 97 24.86 4.67 20.19
CA SER A 97 25.39 3.59 21.02
C SER A 97 26.57 4.07 21.85
#